data_AF-A0A2M7G1D7-F1
#
_entry.id   AF-A0A2M7G1D7-F1
#
_cell.length_a   1.000
_cell.length_b   1.000
_cell.length_c   1.000
_cell.angle_alpha   90.00
_cell.angle_beta   90.00
_cell.angle_gamma   90.00
#
_symmetry.space_group_name_H-M   'P 1'
#
loop_
_entity.id
_entity.type
_entity.pdbx_description
1 polymer ?
#
loop_
_entity_poly.entity_id
_entity_poly.type
_entity_poly.pdbx_seq_one_letter_code
_entity_poly.pdbx_strand_id
1 'polypeptide(L)'
;MKSKISGGLVHELPVDLAKALTEKDILSIWETLSPIGRNEFICWVEDAKQEKTRVKRIIRTIEVLQEGKKRPCCWVGCIHRTDKKPSNWQQDVLIDKKTKSSLQSK
;
A
#
# COMPACT_ATOMS: atom_id res chain seq x y z
N MET A 1 10.07 -6.72 22.77
CA MET A 1 10.32 -7.39 21.47
C MET A 1 9.41 -6.72 20.45
N LYS A 2 9.94 -5.98 19.46
CA LYS A 2 9.11 -5.41 18.40
C LYS A 2 8.75 -6.55 17.45
N SER A 3 7.55 -7.11 17.59
CA SER A 3 7.01 -8.08 16.63
C SER A 3 7.09 -7.44 15.24
N LYS A 4 7.77 -8.10 14.31
CA LYS A 4 7.90 -7.63 12.93
C LYS A 4 6.51 -7.74 12.29
N ILE A 5 5.85 -6.59 12.08
CA ILE A 5 4.52 -6.54 11.46
C ILE A 5 4.67 -6.99 10.00
N SER A 6 3.75 -7.84 9.54
CA SER A 6 3.86 -8.43 8.21
C SER A 6 3.64 -7.42 7.08
N GLY A 7 4.44 -7.53 6.03
CA GLY A 7 4.33 -6.74 4.79
C GLY A 7 3.40 -7.36 3.73
N GLY A 8 3.43 -6.75 2.55
CA GLY A 8 2.78 -7.26 1.34
C GLY A 8 3.60 -8.33 0.63
N LEU A 9 3.17 -8.67 -0.59
CA LEU A 9 3.91 -9.60 -1.46
C LEU A 9 5.11 -8.94 -2.14
N VAL A 10 4.88 -7.76 -2.73
CA VAL A 10 5.86 -6.99 -3.51
C VAL A 10 6.33 -5.76 -2.73
N HIS A 11 5.48 -5.25 -1.83
CA HIS A 11 5.76 -4.06 -1.04
C HIS A 11 6.01 -4.40 0.43
N GLU A 12 7.07 -3.82 1.00
CA GLU A 12 7.31 -3.85 2.45
C GLU A 12 6.40 -2.86 3.19
N LEU A 13 6.09 -3.13 4.45
CA LEU A 13 5.24 -2.25 5.25
C LEU A 13 6.00 -0.95 5.59
N PRO A 14 5.52 0.24 5.18
CA PRO A 14 6.19 1.48 5.50
C PRO A 14 5.99 1.87 6.97
N VAL A 15 6.98 2.57 7.53
CA VAL A 15 7.09 2.86 8.97
C VAL A 15 5.91 3.65 9.51
N ASP A 16 5.41 4.61 8.73
CA ASP A 16 4.28 5.46 9.10
C ASP A 16 2.95 4.69 9.15
N LEU A 17 2.72 3.78 8.21
CA LEU A 17 1.58 2.87 8.26
C LEU A 17 1.71 1.90 9.43
N ALA A 18 2.89 1.31 9.65
CA ALA A 18 3.16 0.44 10.79
C ALA A 18 2.87 1.12 12.14
N LYS A 19 3.30 2.37 12.28
CA LYS A 19 3.03 3.21 13.45
C LYS A 19 1.52 3.43 13.62
N ALA A 20 0.83 3.83 12.56
CA ALA A 20 -0.61 4.11 12.60
C ALA A 20 -1.45 2.86 12.96
N LEU A 21 -1.08 1.67 12.45
CA LEU A 21 -1.73 0.40 12.80
C LEU A 21 -1.53 0.04 14.27
N THR A 22 -0.34 0.32 14.81
CA THR A 22 0.01 0.07 16.22
C THR A 22 -0.75 1.03 17.14
N GLU A 23 -0.77 2.32 16.82
CA GLU A 23 -1.46 3.35 17.61
C GLU A 23 -2.97 3.14 17.67
N LYS A 24 -3.56 2.51 16.65
CA LYS A 24 -4.98 2.20 16.58
C LYS A 24 -5.34 0.80 17.07
N ASP A 25 -4.35 0.02 17.50
CA ASP A 25 -4.52 -1.35 17.99
C ASP A 25 -5.28 -2.27 17.00
N ILE A 26 -5.00 -2.12 15.70
CA ILE A 26 -5.62 -2.93 14.63
C ILE A 26 -4.63 -3.89 13.96
N LEU A 27 -3.50 -4.18 14.63
CA LEU A 27 -2.49 -5.11 14.14
C LEU A 27 -3.07 -6.53 13.97
N SER A 28 -3.95 -6.96 14.87
CA SER A 28 -4.64 -8.26 14.75
C SER A 28 -5.44 -8.37 13.45
N ILE A 29 -6.20 -7.33 13.11
CA ILE A 29 -6.95 -7.25 11.85
C ILE A 29 -6.00 -7.27 10.66
N TRP A 30 -4.91 -6.48 10.72
CA TRP A 30 -3.90 -6.43 9.67
C TRP A 30 -3.28 -7.81 9.39
N GLU A 31 -2.95 -8.58 10.43
CA GLU A 31 -2.36 -9.91 10.30
C GLU A 31 -3.34 -10.97 9.76
N THR A 32 -4.66 -10.75 9.89
CA THR A 32 -5.67 -11.64 9.27
C THR A 32 -5.81 -11.43 7.76
N LEU A 33 -5.28 -10.33 7.22
CA LEU A 33 -5.30 -10.10 5.78
C LEU A 33 -4.38 -11.08 5.06
N SER A 34 -4.78 -11.49 3.86
CA SER A 34 -3.85 -12.21 2.98
C SER A 34 -2.65 -11.32 2.62
N PRO A 35 -1.49 -11.91 2.25
CA PRO A 35 -0.36 -11.14 1.76
C PRO A 35 -0.72 -10.20 0.61
N ILE A 36 -1.66 -10.61 -0.26
CA ILE A 36 -2.23 -9.77 -1.32
C ILE A 36 -3.00 -8.59 -0.73
N GLY A 37 -3.89 -8.81 0.24
CA GLY A 37 -4.66 -7.74 0.88
C GLY A 37 -3.76 -6.65 1.48
N ARG A 38 -2.72 -7.07 2.22
CA ARG A 38 -1.70 -6.15 2.75
C ARG A 38 -0.98 -5.38 1.64
N ASN A 39 -0.58 -6.08 0.58
CA ASN A 39 0.07 -5.50 -0.59
C ASN A 39 -0.77 -4.40 -1.26
N GLU A 40 -2.09 -4.61 -1.37
CA GLU A 40 -2.99 -3.62 -1.96
C GLU A 40 -3.03 -2.31 -1.15
N PHE A 41 -3.16 -2.40 0.18
CA PHE A 41 -3.13 -1.21 1.04
C PHE A 41 -1.78 -0.50 1.00
N ILE A 42 -0.68 -1.25 1.08
CA ILE A 42 0.66 -0.66 1.04
C ILE A 42 0.88 0.06 -0.29
N CYS A 43 0.66 -0.61 -1.42
CA CYS A 43 0.85 -0.01 -2.74
C CYS A 43 -0.02 1.23 -2.92
N TRP A 44 -1.25 1.21 -2.40
CA TRP A 44 -2.14 2.36 -2.46
C TRP A 44 -1.61 3.54 -1.63
N VAL A 45 -1.10 3.31 -0.42
CA VAL A 45 -0.48 4.37 0.41
C VAL A 45 0.79 4.91 -0.26
N GLU A 46 1.65 4.04 -0.78
CA GLU A 46 2.91 4.41 -1.44
C GLU A 46 2.71 5.14 -2.78
N ASP A 47 1.61 4.90 -3.48
CA ASP A 47 1.31 5.61 -4.73
C ASP A 47 1.01 7.11 -4.53
N ALA A 48 0.77 7.55 -3.29
CA ALA A 48 0.52 8.95 -3.00
C ALA A 48 1.78 9.81 -3.25
N LYS A 49 1.71 10.69 -4.25
CA LYS A 49 2.79 11.64 -4.58
C LYS A 49 2.90 12.83 -3.62
N GLN A 50 1.84 13.13 -2.87
CA GLN A 50 1.78 14.24 -1.93
C GLN A 50 1.59 13.70 -0.51
N GLU A 51 2.31 14.27 0.45
CA GLU A 51 2.26 13.85 1.86
C GLU A 51 0.85 13.96 2.44
N LYS A 52 0.12 15.04 2.14
CA LYS A 52 -1.28 15.21 2.57
C LYS A 52 -2.18 14.07 2.10
N THR A 53 -1.97 13.56 0.88
CA THR A 53 -2.72 12.42 0.35
C THR A 53 -2.30 11.12 1.02
N ARG A 54 -1.00 10.96 1.29
CA ARG A 54 -0.45 9.80 1.99
C ARG A 54 -1.08 9.65 3.38
N VAL A 55 -1.07 10.71 4.18
CA VAL A 55 -1.70 10.75 5.51
C VAL A 55 -3.19 10.39 5.44
N LYS A 56 -3.93 10.97 4.47
CA LYS A 56 -5.35 10.64 4.26
C LYS A 56 -5.56 9.15 3.92
N ARG A 57 -4.71 8.55 3.08
CA ARG A 57 -4.81 7.13 2.72
C ARG A 57 -4.49 6.21 3.92
N ILE A 58 -3.58 6.61 4.81
CA ILE A 58 -3.30 5.88 6.05
C ILE A 58 -4.52 5.89 6.98
N ILE A 59 -5.11 7.07 7.20
CA ILE A 59 -6.34 7.20 8.01
C ILE A 59 -7.45 6.35 7.40
N ARG A 60 -7.67 6.45 6.09
CA ARG A 60 -8.69 5.66 5.40
C ARG A 60 -8.42 4.15 5.48
N THR A 61 -7.16 3.73 5.48
CA THR A 61 -6.79 2.31 5.67
C THR A 61 -7.28 1.82 7.03
N ILE A 62 -7.04 2.56 8.10
CA ILE A 62 -7.54 2.22 9.44
C ILE A 62 -9.05 2.07 9.44
N GLU A 63 -9.78 3.06 8.91
CA GLU A 63 -11.25 3.03 8.86
C GLU A 63 -11.76 1.81 8.09
N VAL A 64 -11.21 1.54 6.91
CA VAL A 64 -11.59 0.41 6.06
C VAL A 64 -11.35 -0.92 6.77
N LEU A 65 -10.24 -1.06 7.50
CA LEU A 65 -9.96 -2.27 8.28
C LEU A 65 -10.92 -2.44 9.45
N GLN A 66 -11.26 -1.35 10.14
CA GLN A 66 -12.27 -1.36 11.20
C GLN A 66 -13.68 -1.67 10.68
N GLU A 67 -14.00 -1.25 9.45
CA GLU A 67 -15.21 -1.65 8.72
C GLU A 67 -15.19 -3.14 8.27
N GLY A 68 -14.11 -3.90 8.55
CA GLY A 68 -13.96 -5.30 8.16
C GLY A 68 -13.65 -5.53 6.68
N LYS A 69 -13.34 -4.46 5.93
CA LYS A 69 -13.03 -4.54 4.51
C LYS A 69 -11.57 -4.92 4.31
N LYS A 70 -11.33 -5.83 3.37
CA LYS A 70 -10.01 -6.43 3.11
C LYS A 70 -9.22 -5.76 1.98
N ARG A 71 -9.75 -4.68 1.39
CA ARG A 71 -9.13 -3.94 0.27
C ARG A 71 -9.44 -2.44 0.35
N PRO A 72 -8.55 -1.57 -0.19
CA PRO A 72 -8.84 -0.15 -0.30
C PRO A 72 -10.06 0.12 -1.17
N CYS A 73 -10.86 1.14 -0.83
CA CYS A 73 -11.93 1.61 -1.71
C CYS A 73 -11.34 2.39 -2.90
N CYS A 74 -11.91 2.19 -4.09
CA CYS A 74 -11.53 2.90 -5.32
C CYS A 74 -10.07 2.68 -5.76
N TRP A 75 -9.50 1.51 -5.47
CA TRP A 75 -8.18 1.10 -5.93
C TRP A 75 -8.28 -0.01 -6.97
N VAL A 76 -7.66 0.20 -8.14
CA VAL A 76 -7.72 -0.73 -9.28
C VAL A 76 -6.89 -1.99 -9.09
N GLY A 77 -6.04 -2.03 -8.06
CA GLY A 77 -5.11 -3.12 -7.79
C GLY A 77 -3.65 -2.66 -7.90
N CYS A 78 -2.76 -3.35 -7.19
CA CYS A 78 -1.33 -3.09 -7.25
C CYS A 78 -0.80 -3.38 -8.66
N ILE A 79 -0.28 -2.34 -9.31
CA ILE A 79 0.29 -2.39 -10.66
C ILE A 79 1.64 -3.12 -10.74
N HIS A 80 2.28 -3.37 -9.59
CA HIS A 80 3.58 -4.06 -9.49
C HIS A 80 3.44 -5.57 -9.30
N ARG A 81 2.20 -6.09 -9.27
CA ARG A 81 1.93 -7.52 -9.15
C ARG A 81 2.39 -8.26 -10.39
N THR A 82 3.09 -9.38 -10.21
CA THR A 82 3.60 -10.22 -11.29
C THR A 82 2.66 -11.38 -11.65
N ASP A 83 1.65 -11.65 -10.82
CA ASP A 83 0.67 -12.72 -11.05
C ASP A 83 -0.37 -12.38 -12.13
N LYS A 84 -0.46 -11.12 -12.54
CA LYS A 84 -1.33 -10.65 -13.62
C LYS A 84 -0.60 -9.69 -14.53
N LYS A 85 -0.82 -9.83 -15.84
CA LYS A 85 -0.34 -8.84 -16.82
C LYS A 85 -1.04 -7.50 -16.55
N PRO A 86 -0.30 -6.39 -16.35
CA PRO A 86 -0.90 -5.08 -16.19
C PRO A 86 -1.68 -4.69 -17.45
N SER A 87 -2.81 -4.01 -17.29
CA SER A 87 -3.57 -3.43 -18.40
C SER A 87 -2.76 -2.35 -19.13
N ASN A 88 -3.15 -2.00 -20.35
CA ASN A 88 -2.38 -1.05 -21.18
C ASN A 88 -2.09 0.28 -20.45
N TRP A 89 -3.11 0.87 -19.81
CA TRP A 89 -2.91 2.11 -19.05
C TRP A 89 -1.99 1.93 -17.83
N GLN A 90 -2.03 0.77 -17.16
CA GLN A 90 -1.13 0.49 -16.04
C GLN A 90 0.33 0.41 -16.51
N GLN A 91 0.57 -0.11 -17.71
CA GLN A 91 1.91 -0.15 -18.30
C GLN A 91 2.46 1.26 -18.53
N ASP A 92 1.63 2.18 -19.04
CA ASP A 92 2.03 3.59 -19.26
C ASP A 92 2.45 4.27 -17.95
N VAL A 93 1.68 4.07 -16.86
CA VAL A 93 2.02 4.63 -15.53
C VAL A 93 3.36 4.11 -15.00
N LEU A 94 3.68 2.84 -15.25
CA LEU A 94 4.95 2.24 -14.83
C LEU A 94 6.14 2.85 -15.59
N ILE A 95 5.99 3.13 -16.88
CA ILE A 95 7.02 3.77 -17.71
C ILE A 95 7.33 5.19 -17.18
N ASP A 96 6.30 5.99 -16.93
CA ASP A 96 6.44 7.35 -16.40
C ASP A 96 7.17 7.38 -15.05
N LYS A 97 6.85 6.45 -14.15
CA LYS A 97 7.55 6.33 -12.85
C LYS A 97 9.03 5.98 -13.03
N LYS A 98 9.35 5.05 -13.93
CA LYS A 98 10.74 4.66 -14.21
C LYS A 98 11.56 5.85 -14.70
N THR A 99 11.00 6.64 -15.62
CA THR A 99 11.64 7.87 -16.13
C THR A 99 11.91 8.87 -15.00
N LYS A 100 10.95 9.09 -14.09
CA LYS A 100 11.16 9.99 -12.94
C LYS A 100 12.21 9.48 -11.96
N SER A 101 12.23 8.19 -11.66
CA SER A 101 13.26 7.61 -10.77
C SER A 101 14.68 7.73 -11.34
N SER A 102 14.86 7.63 -12.67
CA SER A 102 16.19 7.79 -13.29
C SER A 102 16.65 9.24 -13.39
N LEU A 103 15.72 10.19 -13.41
CA LEU A 103 16.01 11.64 -13.39
C LEU A 103 16.39 12.14 -11.99
N GLN A 104 15.87 11.52 -10.94
CA GLN A 104 16.13 11.94 -9.55
C GLN A 104 17.41 11.33 -8.95
N SER A 105 18.04 10.40 -9.67
CA SER A 105 19.29 9.72 -9.26
C SER A 105 20.52 10.22 -10.02
N LYS A 106 20.44 11.41 -10.65
CA LYS A 106 21.54 12.10 -11.32
C LYS A 106 21.81 13.44 -10.66
#